data_AF-A0A6A7LE19-F1
#
_entry.id   AF-A0A6A7LE19-F1
#
_cell.length_a   1.000
_cell.length_b   1.000
_cell.length_c   1.000
_cell.angle_alpha   90.00
_cell.angle_beta   90.00
_cell.angle_gamma   90.00
#
_symmetry.space_group_name_H-M   'P 1'
#
loop_
_entity.id
_entity.type
_entity.pdbx_description
1 polymer ?
#
loop_
_entity_poly.entity_id
_entity_poly.type
_entity_poly.pdbx_seq_one_letter_code
_entity_poly.pdbx_strand_id
1 'polypeptide(L)'
;MKHRNRLEIIALILRNSSDESGASQKKIMYRSFLSYHHLKDYLTLLLVNGLIEFLDNQRKYKITDKGKKFLQIYNGLNEVVEITNTITSR
;
A
#
# COMPACT_ATOMS: atom_id res chain seq x y z
N MET A 1 19.33 -1.13 -8.28
CA MET A 1 17.88 -1.21 -7.97
C MET A 1 17.66 -0.60 -6.60
N LYS A 2 16.88 0.49 -6.49
CA LYS A 2 16.52 1.08 -5.20
C LYS A 2 15.77 -0.01 -4.41
N HIS A 3 16.32 -0.49 -3.30
CA HIS A 3 15.61 -1.43 -2.44
C HIS A 3 14.32 -0.75 -1.99
N ARG A 4 13.16 -1.29 -2.40
CA ARG A 4 11.88 -0.72 -2.02
C ARG A 4 11.70 -0.87 -0.52
N ASN A 5 11.44 0.25 0.14
CA ASN A 5 11.21 0.27 1.58
C ASN A 5 9.89 -0.46 1.89
N ARG A 6 9.82 -1.17 3.02
CA ARG A 6 8.58 -1.81 3.50
C ARG A 6 7.40 -0.82 3.55
N LEU A 7 7.64 0.43 3.94
CA LEU A 7 6.62 1.48 3.95
C LEU A 7 6.06 1.78 2.56
N GLU A 8 6.93 1.83 1.55
CA GLU A 8 6.56 2.06 0.16
C GLU A 8 5.73 0.89 -0.39
N ILE A 9 6.10 -0.35 -0.05
CA ILE A 9 5.33 -1.55 -0.43
C ILE A 9 3.93 -1.52 0.18
N ILE A 10 3.83 -1.21 1.47
CA ILE A 10 2.54 -1.07 2.17
C ILE A 10 1.68 0.01 1.49
N ALA A 11 2.24 1.20 1.26
CA ALA A 11 1.53 2.29 0.60
C ALA A 11 1.07 1.90 -0.82
N LEU A 12 1.88 1.16 -1.56
CA LEU A 12 1.54 0.70 -2.91
C LEU A 12 0.38 -0.32 -2.88
N ILE A 13 0.38 -1.27 -1.95
CA ILE A 13 -0.72 -2.24 -1.80
C ILE A 13 -2.01 -1.52 -1.42
N LEU A 14 -1.96 -0.60 -0.44
CA LEU A 14 -3.12 0.17 0.00
C LEU A 14 -3.69 1.02 -1.14
N ARG A 15 -2.83 1.71 -1.90
CA ARG A 15 -3.25 2.50 -3.08
C ARG A 15 -3.87 1.62 -4.16
N ASN A 16 -3.38 0.40 -4.35
CA ASN A 16 -3.96 -0.54 -5.31
C ASN A 16 -5.25 -1.21 -4.81
N SER A 17 -5.60 -1.04 -3.55
CA SER A 17 -6.82 -1.56 -2.91
C SER A 17 -7.84 -0.47 -2.59
N SER A 18 -7.62 0.77 -3.04
CA SER A 18 -8.45 1.94 -2.69
C SER A 18 -9.70 2.12 -3.55
N ASP A 19 -9.86 1.29 -4.57
CA ASP A 19 -11.08 1.21 -5.38
C ASP A 19 -12.26 0.85 -4.47
N GLU A 20 -13.42 1.50 -4.64
CA GLU A 20 -14.61 1.24 -3.81
C GLU A 20 -15.06 -0.22 -3.89
N SER A 21 -14.82 -0.85 -5.05
CA SER A 21 -15.09 -2.25 -5.33
C SER A 21 -13.97 -3.20 -4.86
N GLY A 22 -12.91 -2.68 -4.24
CA GLY A 22 -11.70 -3.41 -3.88
C GLY A 22 -10.87 -3.87 -5.09
N ALA A 23 -9.81 -4.62 -4.81
CA ALA A 23 -8.92 -5.17 -5.83
C ALA A 23 -8.62 -6.64 -5.59
N SER A 24 -8.57 -7.42 -6.68
CA SER A 24 -8.16 -8.82 -6.59
C SER A 24 -6.68 -8.92 -6.22
N GLN A 25 -6.30 -10.03 -5.58
CA GLN A 25 -4.90 -10.33 -5.28
C GLN A 25 -4.01 -10.21 -6.53
N LYS A 26 -4.48 -10.70 -7.69
CA LYS A 26 -3.75 -10.63 -8.97
C LYS A 26 -3.54 -9.18 -9.43
N LYS A 27 -4.55 -8.31 -9.30
CA LYS A 27 -4.45 -6.87 -9.64
C LYS A 27 -3.44 -6.17 -8.73
N ILE A 28 -3.49 -6.44 -7.42
CA ILE A 28 -2.54 -5.89 -6.44
C ILE A 28 -1.12 -6.37 -6.72
N MET A 29 -0.93 -7.67 -6.98
CA MET A 29 0.37 -8.27 -7.27
C MET A 29 1.05 -7.61 -8.47
N TYR A 30 0.34 -7.54 -9.59
CA TYR A 30 0.88 -7.00 -10.83
C TYR A 30 1.24 -5.52 -10.68
N ARG A 31 0.37 -4.73 -10.04
CA ARG A 31 0.61 -3.29 -9.83
C ARG A 31 1.61 -2.99 -8.71
N SER A 32 1.86 -3.94 -7.83
CA SER A 32 2.87 -3.81 -6.76
C SER A 32 4.22 -4.40 -7.14
N PHE A 33 4.35 -5.05 -8.31
CA PHE A 33 5.56 -5.77 -8.73
C PHE A 33 6.10 -6.71 -7.63
N LEU A 34 5.21 -7.42 -6.94
CA LEU A 34 5.57 -8.37 -5.89
C LEU A 34 5.41 -9.81 -6.39
N SER A 35 6.23 -10.72 -5.90
CA SER A 35 5.96 -12.15 -6.04
C SER A 35 4.71 -12.52 -5.22
N TYR A 36 4.08 -13.65 -5.57
CA TYR A 36 2.91 -14.16 -4.85
C TYR A 36 3.18 -14.33 -3.36
N HIS A 37 4.34 -14.92 -3.00
CA HIS A 37 4.72 -15.16 -1.61
C HIS A 37 4.84 -13.86 -0.81
N HIS A 38 5.64 -12.91 -1.29
CA HIS A 38 5.82 -11.63 -0.61
C HIS A 38 4.50 -10.87 -0.47
N LEU A 39 3.67 -10.85 -1.52
CA LEU A 39 2.37 -10.20 -1.44
C LEU A 39 1.49 -10.83 -0.36
N LYS A 40 1.47 -12.17 -0.25
CA LYS A 40 0.65 -12.87 0.75
C LYS A 40 1.03 -12.49 2.18
N ASP A 41 2.33 -12.34 2.45
CA ASP A 41 2.84 -11.92 3.76
C ASP A 41 2.36 -10.50 4.10
N TYR A 42 2.44 -9.57 3.13
CA TYR A 42 1.92 -8.22 3.33
C TYR A 42 0.40 -8.18 3.46
N LEU A 43 -0.37 -8.90 2.64
CA LEU A 43 -1.82 -8.94 2.75
C LEU A 43 -2.26 -9.46 4.12
N THR A 44 -1.60 -10.52 4.62
CA THR A 44 -1.84 -11.05 5.96
C THR A 44 -1.56 -10.00 7.04
N LEU A 45 -0.40 -9.33 6.95
CA LEU A 45 -0.04 -8.27 7.88
C LEU A 45 -1.07 -7.12 7.88
N LEU A 46 -1.49 -6.67 6.69
CA LEU A 46 -2.42 -5.56 6.53
C LEU A 46 -3.84 -5.92 7.01
N LEU A 47 -4.27 -7.16 6.80
CA LEU A 47 -5.53 -7.69 7.33
C LEU A 47 -5.52 -7.72 8.85
N VAL A 48 -4.50 -8.34 9.46
CA VAL A 48 -4.37 -8.45 10.93
C VAL A 48 -4.33 -7.07 11.59
N ASN A 49 -3.73 -6.08 10.93
CA ASN A 49 -3.67 -4.71 11.42
C ASN A 49 -4.90 -3.85 11.06
N GLY A 50 -5.88 -4.39 10.34
CA GLY A 50 -7.10 -3.70 9.95
C GLY A 50 -6.88 -2.55 8.97
N LEU A 51 -5.82 -2.59 8.16
CA LEU A 51 -5.54 -1.59 7.12
C LEU A 51 -6.26 -1.92 5.80
N ILE A 52 -6.58 -3.19 5.61
CA ILE A 52 -7.45 -3.69 4.53
C ILE A 52 -8.48 -4.65 5.12
N GLU A 53 -9.56 -4.85 4.39
CA GLU A 53 -10.57 -5.88 4.63
C GLU A 53 -10.63 -6.83 3.42
N PHE A 54 -11.06 -8.07 3.66
CA PHE A 54 -11.30 -9.05 2.60
C PHE A 54 -12.80 -9.19 2.35
N LEU A 55 -13.19 -8.98 1.10
CA LEU A 55 -14.57 -9.09 0.63
C LEU A 55 -14.79 -10.51 0.08
N ASP A 56 -15.23 -11.42 0.95
CA ASP A 56 -15.36 -12.86 0.66
C ASP A 56 -16.16 -13.15 -0.61
N ASN A 57 -17.29 -12.45 -0.78
CA ASN A 57 -18.18 -12.59 -1.93
C ASN A 57 -17.53 -12.23 -3.28
N GLN A 58 -16.49 -11.40 -3.27
CA GLN A 58 -15.82 -10.91 -4.48
C GLN A 58 -14.37 -11.40 -4.60
N ARG A 59 -13.82 -12.05 -3.58
CA ARG A 59 -12.40 -12.43 -3.48
C ARG A 59 -11.47 -11.25 -3.73
N LYS A 60 -11.79 -10.11 -3.12
CA LYS A 60 -11.07 -8.84 -3.27
C LYS A 60 -10.64 -8.29 -1.92
N TYR A 61 -9.62 -7.46 -1.94
CA TYR A 61 -9.15 -6.68 -0.79
C TYR A 61 -9.54 -5.23 -0.99
N LYS A 62 -10.05 -4.61 0.07
CA LYS A 62 -10.46 -3.21 0.06
C LYS A 62 -9.76 -2.46 1.19
N ILE A 63 -9.37 -1.22 0.94
CA ILE A 63 -8.76 -0.38 1.97
C ILE A 63 -9.81 0.01 3.02
N THR A 64 -9.43 -0.06 4.30
CA THR A 64 -10.26 0.48 5.40
C THR A 64 -9.99 1.97 5.61
N ASP A 65 -10.76 2.64 6.45
CA ASP A 65 -10.47 4.04 6.82
C ASP A 65 -9.15 4.18 7.58
N LYS A 66 -8.77 3.18 8.38
CA LYS A 66 -7.44 3.11 9.00
C LYS A 66 -6.33 3.04 7.94
N GLY A 67 -6.53 2.25 6.89
CA GLY A 67 -5.64 2.18 5.73
C GLY A 67 -5.54 3.51 4.97
N LYS A 68 -6.66 4.21 4.78
CA LYS A 68 -6.68 5.55 4.15
C LYS A 68 -5.88 6.56 4.98
N LYS A 69 -6.04 6.54 6.30
CA LYS A 69 -5.27 7.41 7.22
C LYS A 69 -3.77 7.13 7.13
N PHE A 70 -3.37 5.86 7.05
CA PHE A 70 -1.97 5.50 6.80
C PHE A 70 -1.44 6.12 5.50
N LEU A 71 -2.19 6.01 4.40
CA LEU A 71 -1.80 6.58 3.11
C LEU A 71 -1.64 8.11 3.15
N GLN A 72 -2.54 8.81 3.85
CA GLN A 72 -2.44 10.25 4.03
C GLN A 72 -1.14 10.64 4.74
N ILE A 73 -0.81 9.97 5.84
CA ILE A 73 0.44 10.21 6.59
C ILE A 73 1.66 9.91 5.73
N TYR A 74 1.66 8.77 5.02
CA TYR A 74 2.76 8.38 4.14
C TYR A 74 3.01 9.42 3.03
N ASN A 75 1.95 9.93 2.40
CA ASN A 75 2.08 10.95 1.36
C ASN A 75 2.65 12.26 1.94
N GLY A 76 2.21 12.69 3.13
CA GLY A 76 2.75 13.88 3.78
C GLY A 76 4.24 13.73 4.16
N LEU A 77 4.67 12.55 4.60
CA LEU A 77 6.09 12.28 4.85
C LEU A 77 6.93 12.38 3.57
N ASN A 78 6.43 11.83 2.45
CA ASN A 78 7.13 11.93 1.17
C ASN A 78 7.25 13.37 0.67
N GLU A 79 6.21 14.18 0.85
CA GLU A 79 6.24 15.61 0.52
C GLU A 79 7.32 16.35 1.33
N VAL A 80 7.43 16.09 2.64
CA VAL A 80 8.49 16.66 3.48
C VAL A 80 9.88 16.24 3.00
N VAL A 81 10.06 14.98 2.61
CA VAL A 81 11.34 14.48 2.07
C VAL A 81 11.69 15.16 0.75
N GLU A 82 10.72 15.33 -0.15
CA GLU A 82 10.91 16.02 -1.44
C GLU A 82 11.29 17.49 -1.24
N ILE A 83 10.61 18.19 -0.34
CA ILE A 83 10.94 19.57 0.03
C ILE A 83 12.35 19.65 0.61
N THR A 84 12.70 18.76 1.53
CA THR A 84 14.03 18.72 2.15
C THR A 84 15.11 18.55 1.10
N ASN A 85 14.98 17.56 0.22
CA ASN A 85 15.93 17.32 -0.87
C ASN A 85 16.07 18.54 -1.79
N THR A 86 14.97 19.25 -2.06
CA THR A 86 14.99 20.47 -2.88
C THR A 86 15.78 21.60 -2.21
N ILE A 87 15.71 21.72 -0.88
CA ILE A 87 16.41 22.75 -0.12
C ILE A 87 17.90 22.41 0.06
N THR A 88 18.26 21.15 0.33
CA THR A 88 19.67 20.74 0.55
C THR A 88 20.45 20.42 -0.72
N SER A 89 19.81 20.28 -1.88
CA SER A 89 20.50 20.07 -3.17
C SER A 89 20.93 21.38 -3.86
N ARG A 90 20.85 22.52 -3.16
CA ARG A 90 21.41 23.82 -3.56
C ARG A 90 22.67 24.12 -2.76
#